data_AF-A0A9Q1BWG2-F1
#
_entry.id   AF-A0A9Q1BWG2-F1
#
_cell.length_a   1.000
_cell.length_b   1.000
_cell.length_c   1.000
_cell.angle_alpha   90.00
_cell.angle_beta   90.00
_cell.angle_gamma   90.00
#
_symmetry.space_group_name_H-M   'P 1'
#
loop_
_entity.id
_entity.type
_entity.pdbx_description
1 polymer ?
#
loop_
_entity_poly.entity_id
_entity_poly.type
_entity_poly.pdbx_seq_one_letter_code
_entity_poly.pdbx_strand_id
1 'polypeptide(L)'
;MDGHDSMRHHVNARFSTHNRDNDGWGADSCDFNGHCAEMHEGGWWYKHRSRYEHSGCNLKPTGCRKRRWQSCAKCNLNGVYRGGDGTNIFWDGIPGPGCHLRFVEMKLLSV
;
A
#
# COMPACT_ATOMS: atom_id res chain seq x y z
N MET A 1 -6.03 18.99 -8.31
CA MET A 1 -4.93 18.03 -8.47
C MET A 1 -5.58 16.68 -8.53
N ASP A 2 -5.33 15.95 -9.60
CA ASP A 2 -6.06 14.72 -9.88
C ASP A 2 -5.19 13.56 -9.43
N GLY A 3 -5.72 12.71 -8.55
CA GLY A 3 -5.03 11.50 -8.14
C GLY A 3 -4.81 10.64 -9.38
N HIS A 4 -3.56 10.30 -9.69
CA HIS A 4 -3.21 9.33 -10.74
C HIS A 4 -3.95 7.99 -10.53
N ASP A 5 -3.97 7.12 -11.54
CA ASP A 5 -4.59 5.79 -11.44
C ASP A 5 -3.76 4.83 -10.57
N SER A 6 -3.83 5.03 -9.25
CA SER A 6 -3.16 4.21 -8.24
C SER A 6 -3.82 2.84 -8.08
N MET A 7 -5.08 2.69 -8.49
CA MET A 7 -5.80 1.41 -8.45
C MET A 7 -5.33 0.41 -9.52
N ARG A 8 -4.80 0.89 -10.65
CA ARG A 8 -4.23 0.00 -11.69
C ARG A 8 -3.19 -0.98 -11.15
N HIS A 9 -2.40 -0.57 -10.15
CA HIS A 9 -1.42 -1.45 -9.51
C HIS A 9 -2.07 -2.70 -8.90
N HIS A 10 -3.27 -2.55 -8.37
CA HIS A 10 -4.00 -3.55 -7.60
C HIS A 10 -4.85 -4.50 -8.48
N VAL A 11 -4.89 -4.28 -9.80
CA VAL A 11 -5.62 -5.16 -10.73
C VAL A 11 -5.06 -6.59 -10.68
N ASN A 12 -5.98 -7.56 -10.65
CA ASN A 12 -5.75 -9.00 -10.51
C ASN A 12 -5.07 -9.44 -9.21
N ALA A 13 -4.88 -8.54 -8.24
CA ALA A 13 -4.45 -8.93 -6.91
C ALA A 13 -5.62 -9.52 -6.11
N ARG A 14 -5.30 -10.42 -5.19
CA ARG A 14 -6.28 -10.99 -4.26
C ARG A 14 -6.37 -10.12 -3.02
N PHE A 15 -7.53 -10.11 -2.37
CA PHE A 15 -7.72 -9.32 -1.16
C PHE A 15 -7.05 -9.99 0.04
N SER A 16 -6.15 -9.27 0.69
CA SER A 16 -5.39 -9.69 1.86
C SER A 16 -5.82 -8.92 3.11
N THR A 17 -5.75 -9.58 4.25
CA THR A 17 -6.05 -9.05 5.58
C THR A 17 -4.95 -9.49 6.54
N HIS A 18 -4.88 -8.93 7.75
CA HIS A 18 -3.90 -9.29 8.78
C HIS A 18 -3.82 -10.81 9.06
N ASN A 19 -4.91 -11.54 8.92
CA ASN A 19 -4.99 -12.98 9.18
C ASN A 19 -5.02 -13.84 7.90
N ARG A 20 -4.91 -13.22 6.72
CA ARG A 20 -4.99 -13.93 5.44
C ARG A 20 -4.11 -13.25 4.41
N ASP A 21 -2.93 -13.81 4.22
CA ASP A 21 -1.99 -13.35 3.22
C ASP A 21 -2.30 -13.94 1.83
N ASN A 22 -2.73 -13.08 0.92
CA ASN A 22 -2.91 -13.40 -0.51
C ASN A 22 -2.18 -12.42 -1.43
N ASP A 23 -1.21 -11.64 -0.91
CA ASP A 23 -0.58 -10.56 -1.68
C ASP A 23 0.46 -11.08 -2.70
N GLY A 24 0.71 -12.39 -2.66
CA GLY A 24 1.57 -13.11 -3.60
C GLY A 24 3.05 -12.89 -3.33
N TRP A 25 3.40 -12.32 -2.17
CA TRP A 25 4.77 -12.20 -1.72
C TRP A 25 5.20 -13.46 -0.94
N GLY A 26 6.49 -13.81 -1.02
CA GLY A 26 7.03 -15.00 -0.38
C GLY A 26 7.70 -14.64 0.94
N ALA A 27 7.71 -15.57 1.89
CA ALA A 27 8.31 -15.43 3.22
C ALA A 27 9.77 -14.91 3.24
N ASP A 28 10.50 -15.09 2.13
CA ASP A 28 11.90 -14.65 1.99
C ASP A 28 12.07 -13.13 1.80
N SER A 29 10.97 -12.38 1.69
CA SER A 29 11.00 -10.93 1.70
C SER A 29 10.95 -10.35 3.11
N CYS A 30 12.01 -9.64 3.44
CA CYS A 30 12.27 -8.97 4.69
C CYS A 30 11.15 -8.05 5.21
N ASP A 31 11.04 -8.04 6.54
CA ASP A 31 10.01 -7.43 7.42
C ASP A 31 8.57 -7.92 7.17
N PHE A 32 7.90 -8.33 8.25
CA PHE A 32 6.54 -8.91 8.25
C PHE A 32 6.39 -10.19 7.41
N ASN A 33 7.48 -10.91 7.11
CA ASN A 33 7.48 -12.17 6.36
C ASN A 33 6.81 -12.07 4.97
N GLY A 34 6.90 -10.89 4.33
CA GLY A 34 6.19 -10.60 3.08
C GLY A 34 4.71 -10.27 3.24
N HIS A 35 4.20 -10.14 4.46
CA HIS A 35 2.78 -9.90 4.70
C HIS A 35 2.44 -8.41 4.63
N CYS A 36 2.01 -7.94 3.45
CA CYS A 36 1.71 -6.53 3.21
C CYS A 36 0.59 -5.99 4.10
N ALA A 37 -0.40 -6.81 4.43
CA ALA A 37 -1.51 -6.39 5.29
C ALA A 37 -1.08 -6.11 6.73
N GLU A 38 -0.08 -6.84 7.23
CA GLU A 38 0.53 -6.59 8.53
C GLU A 38 1.41 -5.33 8.49
N MET A 39 2.20 -5.17 7.43
CA MET A 39 3.05 -3.98 7.25
C MET A 39 2.24 -2.67 7.19
N HIS A 40 1.13 -2.68 6.45
CA HIS A 40 0.28 -1.52 6.17
C HIS A 40 -0.88 -1.34 7.14
N GLU A 41 -1.05 -2.25 8.10
CA GLU A 41 -2.09 -2.20 9.13
C GLU A 41 -3.50 -2.01 8.54
N GLY A 42 -3.79 -2.74 7.45
CA GLY A 42 -5.04 -2.57 6.69
C GLY A 42 -5.40 -3.80 5.86
N GLY A 43 -6.61 -3.80 5.30
CA GLY A 43 -7.08 -4.83 4.37
C GLY A 43 -7.20 -4.28 2.95
N TRP A 44 -6.49 -4.87 1.99
CA TRP A 44 -6.44 -4.36 0.63
C TRP A 44 -6.06 -5.44 -0.40
N TRP A 45 -6.21 -5.10 -1.68
CA TRP A 45 -5.68 -5.90 -2.80
C TRP A 45 -4.18 -5.67 -2.96
N TYR A 46 -3.40 -5.91 -1.90
CA TYR A 46 -1.96 -5.68 -1.91
C TYR A 46 -1.26 -6.49 -2.99
N LYS A 47 -0.20 -5.91 -3.55
CA LYS A 47 0.57 -6.53 -4.64
C LYS A 47 2.00 -6.05 -4.58
N HIS A 48 2.94 -6.99 -4.56
CA HIS A 48 4.35 -6.69 -4.62
C HIS A 48 4.77 -6.19 -6.02
N ARG A 49 5.55 -5.11 -6.08
CA ARG A 49 6.33 -4.73 -7.26
C ARG A 49 7.80 -4.59 -6.90
N SER A 50 8.66 -5.32 -7.61
CA SER A 50 10.12 -5.32 -7.40
C SER A 50 10.86 -4.11 -8.00
N ARG A 51 10.19 -2.97 -8.23
CA ARG A 51 10.79 -1.83 -8.93
C ARG A 51 11.01 -0.65 -7.99
N TYR A 52 12.04 0.14 -8.32
CA TYR A 52 12.45 1.40 -7.70
C TYR A 52 11.37 2.51 -7.80
N GLU A 53 10.10 2.20 -7.55
CA GLU A 53 9.02 3.17 -7.55
C GLU A 53 8.97 3.84 -6.18
N HIS A 54 9.71 4.95 -6.07
CA HIS A 54 9.66 5.83 -4.91
C HIS A 54 8.39 6.68 -5.01
N SER A 55 7.25 6.10 -4.65
CA SER A 55 6.11 6.94 -4.29
C SER A 55 6.27 7.34 -2.84
N GLY A 56 6.31 8.65 -2.59
CA GLY A 56 6.56 9.21 -1.26
C GLY A 56 5.58 8.77 -0.18
N CYS A 57 4.43 8.20 -0.57
CA CYS A 57 3.37 7.75 0.33
C CYS A 57 3.48 6.28 0.78
N ASN A 58 4.38 5.49 0.18
CA ASN A 58 4.54 4.06 0.45
C ASN A 58 5.71 3.73 1.40
N LEU A 59 6.28 4.73 2.06
CA LEU A 59 7.58 4.59 2.70
C LEU A 59 7.45 4.02 4.13
N LYS A 60 7.34 2.70 4.28
CA LYS A 60 7.93 2.07 5.48
C LYS A 60 9.37 1.70 5.14
N PRO A 61 10.40 2.26 5.80
CA PRO A 61 11.77 1.79 5.61
C PRO A 61 11.84 0.34 6.06
N THR A 62 11.99 -0.59 5.12
CA THR A 62 12.27 -1.99 5.46
C THR A 62 13.73 -2.09 5.92
N GLY A 63 13.99 -2.75 7.04
CA GLY A 63 15.30 -2.98 7.64
C GLY A 63 16.23 -3.89 6.82
N CYS A 64 15.90 -4.11 5.55
CA CYS A 64 16.60 -5.01 4.67
C CYS A 64 17.93 -4.38 4.21
N ARG A 65 19.06 -4.97 4.62
CA ARG A 65 20.44 -4.57 4.26
C ARG A 65 20.78 -4.64 2.75
N LYS A 66 19.80 -4.60 1.84
CA LYS A 66 19.99 -4.57 0.39
C LYS A 66 19.01 -3.62 -0.30
N ARG A 67 19.25 -2.30 -0.26
CA ARG A 67 18.89 -1.24 -1.24
C ARG A 67 17.67 -1.45 -2.18
N ARG A 68 16.58 -2.07 -1.72
CA ARG A 68 15.37 -2.32 -2.50
C ARG A 68 14.20 -1.81 -1.69
N TRP A 69 13.73 -0.62 -2.04
CA TRP A 69 12.44 -0.10 -1.61
C TRP A 69 11.36 -1.02 -2.16
N GLN A 70 10.56 -1.58 -1.27
CA GLN A 70 9.53 -2.56 -1.61
C GLN A 70 8.18 -1.89 -1.44
N SER A 71 7.34 -1.96 -2.48
CA SER A 71 6.01 -1.35 -2.50
C SER A 71 4.96 -2.45 -2.56
N CYS A 72 4.14 -2.51 -1.52
CA CYS A 72 2.99 -3.41 -1.36
C CYS A 72 1.68 -2.80 -1.86
N ALA A 73 1.63 -1.46 -1.94
CA ALA A 73 0.45 -0.73 -2.37
C ALA A 73 0.83 0.52 -3.16
N LYS A 74 -0.10 1.07 -3.95
CA LYS A 74 -0.05 2.43 -4.49
C LYS A 74 -1.15 3.32 -3.89
N CYS A 75 -2.10 2.72 -3.19
CA CYS A 75 -3.06 3.39 -2.30
C CYS A 75 -3.43 2.43 -1.16
N ASN A 76 -3.77 2.98 0.00
CA ASN A 76 -4.18 2.21 1.17
C ASN A 76 -5.39 2.88 1.82
N LEU A 77 -6.55 2.83 1.16
CA LEU A 77 -7.73 3.57 1.62
C LEU A 77 -8.37 2.96 2.88
N ASN A 78 -7.97 1.73 3.24
CA ASN A 78 -8.35 1.04 4.46
C ASN A 78 -7.23 1.04 5.52
N GLY A 79 -6.28 1.98 5.40
CA GLY A 79 -5.20 2.16 6.37
C GLY A 79 -5.66 2.87 7.65
N VAL A 80 -4.71 3.09 8.54
CA VAL A 80 -4.94 3.77 9.82
C VAL A 80 -5.17 5.27 9.57
N TYR A 81 -6.27 5.82 10.08
CA TYR A 81 -6.52 7.26 10.02
C TYR A 81 -5.45 8.00 10.84
N ARG A 82 -4.69 8.87 10.18
CA ARG A 82 -3.46 9.50 10.72
C ARG A 82 -2.39 8.48 11.18
N GLY A 83 -2.33 7.33 10.52
CA GLY A 83 -1.25 6.33 10.70
C GLY A 83 0.12 6.89 10.33
N GLY A 84 1.18 6.10 10.53
CA GLY A 84 2.53 6.47 10.10
C GLY A 84 2.74 6.33 8.59
N ASP A 85 3.97 6.59 8.13
CA ASP A 85 4.33 6.44 6.72
C ASP A 85 4.02 5.01 6.25
N GLY A 86 3.22 4.89 5.18
CA GLY A 86 2.77 3.61 4.64
C GLY A 86 1.59 2.97 5.37
N THR A 87 1.40 3.15 6.69
CA THR A 87 0.21 2.60 7.38
C THR A 87 -1.01 3.50 7.30
N ASN A 88 -0.81 4.76 6.93
CA ASN A 88 -1.85 5.74 6.79
C ASN A 88 -2.84 5.49 5.64
N ILE A 89 -3.94 6.24 5.66
CA ILE A 89 -4.84 6.40 4.52
C ILE A 89 -4.17 7.30 3.49
N PHE A 90 -3.75 6.73 2.36
CA PHE A 90 -3.08 7.47 1.28
C PHE A 90 -3.51 7.05 -0.12
N TRP A 91 -3.22 7.91 -1.09
CA TRP A 91 -3.33 7.64 -2.52
C TRP A 91 -2.12 8.25 -3.23
N ASP A 92 -1.33 7.42 -3.94
CA ASP A 92 -0.15 7.90 -4.67
C ASP A 92 -0.54 8.97 -5.70
N GLY A 93 0.20 10.07 -5.73
CA GLY A 93 -0.12 11.22 -6.59
C GLY A 93 -1.09 12.25 -6.00
N ILE A 94 -1.67 12.04 -4.82
CA ILE A 94 -2.37 13.11 -4.07
C ILE A 94 -1.44 13.61 -2.96
N PRO A 95 -0.87 14.83 -3.09
CA PRO A 95 0.03 15.36 -2.07
C PRO A 95 -0.74 15.75 -0.80
N GLY A 96 -0.09 15.52 0.35
CA GLY A 96 -0.52 15.97 1.66
C GLY A 96 0.65 15.83 2.64
N PRO A 97 0.69 16.58 3.76
CA PRO A 97 1.66 16.33 4.82
C PRO A 97 1.59 14.86 5.21
N GLY A 98 2.71 14.12 5.10
CA GLY A 98 2.77 12.67 5.38
C GLY A 98 1.86 11.79 4.50
N CYS A 99 1.40 12.30 3.34
CA CYS A 99 0.44 11.61 2.46
C CYS A 99 -0.91 11.24 3.10
N HIS A 100 -1.31 11.88 4.20
CA HIS A 100 -2.56 11.56 4.86
C HIS A 100 -3.76 12.18 4.14
N LEU A 101 -4.64 11.33 3.62
CA LEU A 101 -5.99 11.74 3.23
C LEU A 101 -6.85 11.90 4.48
N ARG A 102 -7.62 12.99 4.54
CA ARG A 102 -8.53 13.30 5.66
C ARG A 102 -9.89 12.61 5.53
N PHE A 103 -10.31 12.39 4.29
CA PHE A 103 -11.59 11.81 3.92
C PHE A 103 -11.37 10.99 2.66
N VAL A 104 -12.00 9.81 2.63
CA VAL A 104 -12.01 8.91 1.48
C VAL A 104 -13.40 8.30 1.35
N GLU A 105 -13.83 8.08 0.12
CA GLU A 105 -15.08 7.40 -0.19
C GLU A 105 -14.90 6.61 -1.49
N MET A 106 -15.32 5.35 -1.49
CA MET A 106 -15.32 4.49 -2.67
C MET A 106 -16.76 4.18 -3.05
N LYS A 107 -17.14 4.48 -4.30
CA LYS A 107 -18.49 4.29 -4.82
C LYS A 107 -18.44 3.55 -6.15
N LEU A 108 -19.43 2.71 -6.37
CA LEU A 108 -19.71 2.12 -7.67
C LEU A 108 -20.96 2.80 -8.24
N LEU A 109 -20.93 3.09 -9.52
CA LEU A 109 -22.09 3.52 -10.29
C LEU A 109 -22.35 2.47 -11.36
N SER A 110 -23.62 2.20 -11.65
CA SER A 110 -23.97 1.40 -12.83
C SER A 110 -23.49 2.11 -14.09
N VAL A 111 -22.83 1.37 -14.97
CA VAL A 111 -22.42 1.85 -16.30
C VAL A 111 -23.57 1.81 -17.29
#